data_AF-A0QT63-F1
#
_entry.id   AF-A0QT63-F1
#
_cell.length_a   1.000
_cell.length_b   1.000
_cell.length_c   1.000
_cell.angle_alpha   90.00
_cell.angle_beta   90.00
_cell.angle_gamma   90.00
#
_symmetry.space_group_name_H-M   'P 1'
#
loop_
_entity.id
_entity.type
_entity.pdbx_description
1 polymer ?
#
loop_
_entity_poly.entity_id
_entity_poly.type
_entity_poly.pdbx_seq_one_letter_code
_entity_poly.pdbx_strand_id
1 'polypeptide(L)'
;MAAPRKFDQETRERAVRMYEDRIAEFGGSKREARRHVGELLGINEATLRNWVENRHGSGRPAAGAVMSSAGDKDAELAALRKENAELRRANEILKTASAFFAAAEVDRRLR
;
A
#
# COMPACT_ATOMS: atom_id res chain seq x y z
N MET A 1 17.74 -11.64 13.24
CA MET A 1 16.55 -10.99 13.83
C MET A 1 16.58 -9.52 13.49
N ALA A 2 15.47 -8.92 13.05
CA ALA A 2 15.41 -7.48 12.78
C ALA A 2 15.55 -6.69 14.10
N ALA A 3 16.31 -5.60 14.08
CA ALA A 3 16.47 -4.75 15.26
C ALA A 3 15.11 -4.16 15.68
N PRO A 4 14.83 -4.04 16.99
CA PRO A 4 13.59 -3.46 17.49
C PRO A 4 13.45 -2.02 17.01
N ARG A 5 12.29 -1.69 16.44
CA ARG A 5 11.98 -0.35 15.99
C ARG A 5 11.65 0.53 17.20
N LYS A 6 12.19 1.75 17.21
CA LYS A 6 11.91 2.74 18.27
C LYS A 6 10.44 3.22 18.28
N PHE A 7 9.76 3.16 17.13
CA PHE A 7 8.36 3.53 16.97
C PHE A 7 7.65 2.41 16.22
N ASP A 8 6.45 2.04 16.68
CA ASP A 8 5.58 1.08 16.00
C ASP A 8 4.93 1.72 14.75
N GLN A 9 4.26 0.87 13.96
CA GLN A 9 3.63 1.30 12.71
C GLN A 9 2.41 2.20 12.98
N GLU A 10 1.66 1.94 14.05
CA GLU A 10 0.50 2.74 14.45
C GLU A 10 0.90 4.18 14.79
N THR A 11 1.96 4.36 15.59
CA THR A 11 2.50 5.69 15.93
C THR A 11 2.92 6.46 14.68
N ARG A 12 3.57 5.78 13.73
CA ARG A 12 3.98 6.39 12.46
C ARG A 12 2.77 6.83 11.64
N GLU A 13 1.75 6.00 11.50
CA GLU A 13 0.55 6.32 10.73
C GLU A 13 -0.23 7.48 11.36
N ARG A 14 -0.40 7.44 12.68
CA ARG A 14 -0.98 8.53 13.46
C ARG A 14 -0.23 9.84 13.26
N ALA A 15 1.09 9.83 13.35
CA ALA A 15 1.91 11.04 13.20
C ALA A 15 1.77 11.66 11.80
N VAL A 16 1.74 10.82 10.75
CA VAL A 16 1.57 11.31 9.38
C VAL A 16 0.15 11.86 9.15
N ARG A 17 -0.88 11.21 9.70
CA ARG A 17 -2.26 11.71 9.63
C ARG A 17 -2.43 13.07 10.31
N MET A 18 -1.90 13.21 11.54
CA MET A 18 -1.93 14.50 12.25
C MET A 18 -1.21 15.62 11.49
N TYR A 19 -0.14 15.29 10.76
CA TYR A 19 0.52 16.25 9.88
C TYR A 19 -0.37 16.63 8.67
N GLU A 20 -1.00 15.66 8.01
CA GLU A 20 -1.91 15.90 6.88
C GLU A 20 -3.10 16.78 7.31
N ASP A 21 -3.73 16.45 8.44
CA ASP A 21 -4.85 17.20 9.02
C ASP A 21 -4.46 18.65 9.33
N ARG A 22 -3.29 18.86 9.95
CA ARG A 22 -2.81 20.21 10.29
C ARG A 22 -2.52 21.05 9.05
N ILE A 23 -1.98 20.44 7.98
CA ILE A 23 -1.75 21.14 6.72
C ILE A 23 -3.08 21.52 6.06
N ALA A 24 -4.08 20.64 6.10
CA ALA A 24 -5.40 20.91 5.55
C ALA A 24 -6.14 22.01 6.32
N GLU A 25 -6.05 22.04 7.65
CA GLU A 25 -6.80 22.96 8.51
C GLU A 25 -6.18 24.37 8.54
N PHE A 26 -4.86 24.48 8.68
CA PHE A 26 -4.21 25.77 8.93
C PHE A 26 -3.50 26.36 7.72
N GLY A 27 -3.32 25.58 6.62
CA GLY A 27 -2.62 26.04 5.42
C GLY A 27 -1.17 26.51 5.65
N GLY A 28 -0.58 26.14 6.79
CA GLY A 28 0.71 26.64 7.26
C GLY A 28 1.93 26.01 6.58
N SER A 29 3.13 26.48 6.97
CA SER A 29 4.38 25.93 6.46
C SER A 29 4.53 24.45 6.82
N LYS A 30 4.94 23.62 5.85
CA LYS A 30 5.26 22.18 6.07
C LYS A 30 6.21 21.97 7.25
N ARG A 31 7.17 22.88 7.45
CA ARG A 31 8.14 22.81 8.54
C ARG A 31 7.48 22.99 9.90
N GLU A 32 6.58 23.97 10.00
CA GLU A 32 5.86 24.28 11.23
C GLU A 32 4.91 23.15 11.63
N ALA A 33 4.18 22.59 10.66
CA ALA A 33 3.32 21.44 10.90
C ALA A 33 4.11 20.24 11.43
N ARG A 34 5.28 19.95 10.85
CA ARG A 34 6.14 18.86 11.33
C ARG A 34 6.71 19.13 12.72
N ARG A 35 7.09 20.38 13.02
CA ARG A 35 7.58 20.75 14.36
C ARG A 35 6.50 20.53 15.41
N HIS A 36 5.30 21.06 15.16
CA HIS A 36 4.19 20.95 16.08
C HIS A 36 3.80 19.48 16.36
N VAL A 37 3.65 18.67 15.30
CA VAL A 37 3.34 17.24 15.46
C VAL A 37 4.50 16.49 16.12
N GLY A 38 5.74 16.86 15.82
CA GLY A 38 6.93 16.30 16.47
C GLY A 38 6.98 16.58 17.96
N GLU A 39 6.69 17.81 18.38
CA GLU A 39 6.60 18.21 19.80
C GLU A 39 5.48 17.44 20.52
N LEU A 40 4.31 17.30 19.90
CA LEU A 40 3.16 16.58 20.48
C LEU A 40 3.41 15.09 20.69
N LEU A 41 4.16 14.44 19.79
CA LEU A 41 4.37 12.99 19.80
C LEU A 41 5.77 12.59 20.29
N GLY A 42 6.63 13.56 20.62
CA GLY A 42 8.03 13.30 20.99
C GLY A 42 8.88 12.75 19.82
N ILE A 43 8.54 13.13 18.59
CA ILE A 43 9.18 12.63 17.36
C ILE A 43 10.02 13.75 16.73
N ASN A 44 11.24 13.42 16.31
CA ASN A 44 12.09 14.40 15.64
C ASN A 44 11.47 14.86 14.30
N GLU A 45 11.51 16.17 14.03
CA GLU A 45 11.00 16.78 12.78
C GLU A 45 11.54 16.08 11.52
N ALA A 46 12.83 15.73 11.52
CA ALA A 46 13.47 15.05 10.39
C ALA A 46 12.94 13.61 10.20
N THR A 47 12.60 12.92 11.29
CA THR A 47 12.00 11.59 11.23
C THR A 47 10.59 11.66 10.64
N LEU A 48 9.77 12.62 11.11
CA LEU A 48 8.42 12.82 10.58
C LEU A 48 8.45 13.24 9.11
N ARG A 49 9.39 14.13 8.72
CA ARG A 49 9.62 14.48 7.32
C ARG A 49 9.84 13.26 6.45
N ASN A 50 10.75 12.37 6.87
CA ASN A 50 11.04 11.16 6.11
C ASN A 50 9.80 10.26 5.97
N TRP A 51 8.96 10.15 7.00
CA TRP A 51 7.73 9.35 6.93
C TRP A 51 6.70 9.95 5.97
N VAL A 52 6.53 11.27 5.99
CA VAL A 52 5.65 12.00 5.06
C VAL A 52 6.14 11.86 3.62
N GLU A 53 7.43 12.12 3.37
CA GLU A 53 8.03 12.02 2.02
C GLU A 53 7.94 10.58 1.47
N ASN A 54 8.18 9.57 2.31
CA ASN A 54 8.04 8.17 1.91
C ASN A 54 6.58 7.76 1.63
N ARG A 55 5.59 8.37 2.29
CA ARG A 55 4.16 8.10 2.01
C ARG A 55 3.73 8.65 0.65
N HIS A 56 4.27 9.81 0.26
CA HIS A 56 3.97 10.44 -1.03
C HIS A 56 4.88 9.95 -2.17
N GLY A 57 5.74 8.95 -1.93
CA GLY A 57 6.65 8.39 -2.94
C GLY A 57 7.76 9.34 -3.40
N SER A 58 7.94 10.48 -2.74
CA SER A 58 8.95 11.51 -3.07
C SER A 58 10.21 11.43 -2.20
N GLY A 59 10.19 10.61 -1.15
CA GLY A 59 11.30 10.41 -0.23
C GLY A 59 12.28 9.34 -0.71
N ARG A 60 13.58 9.58 -0.44
CA ARG A 60 14.60 8.53 -0.48
C ARG A 60 14.33 7.61 0.72
N PRO A 61 14.28 6.27 0.56
CA PRO A 61 13.99 5.36 1.67
C PRO A 61 14.96 5.66 2.82
N ALA A 62 14.41 6.02 3.98
CA ALA A 62 15.24 6.42 5.11
C ALA A 62 16.12 5.24 5.53
N ALA A 63 17.42 5.50 5.76
CA ALA A 63 18.44 4.49 6.08
C ALA A 63 18.22 3.69 7.39
N GLY A 64 17.06 3.82 8.03
CA GLY A 64 16.59 3.00 9.16
C GLY A 64 15.10 2.66 9.10
N ALA A 65 14.40 3.08 8.05
CA ALA A 65 13.07 2.59 7.75
C ALA A 65 13.26 1.24 7.06
N VAL A 66 13.47 0.18 7.85
CA VAL A 66 13.45 -1.18 7.34
C VAL A 66 12.10 -1.52 6.67
N MET A 67 11.11 -0.61 6.56
CA MET A 67 9.76 -0.87 6.03
C MET A 67 9.11 -2.11 6.70
N SER A 68 7.82 -2.35 6.57
CA SER A 68 7.41 -3.77 6.59
C SER A 68 8.30 -4.45 5.55
N SER A 69 9.07 -5.47 5.96
CA SER A 69 10.30 -5.84 5.29
C SER A 69 10.05 -5.93 3.79
N ALA A 70 10.98 -5.46 2.95
CA ALA A 70 10.81 -5.60 1.50
C ALA A 70 10.41 -7.05 1.13
N GLY A 71 10.89 -8.03 1.91
CA GLY A 71 10.47 -9.43 1.86
C GLY A 71 8.99 -9.71 2.12
N ASP A 72 8.33 -9.04 3.07
CA ASP A 72 6.89 -9.22 3.32
C ASP A 72 6.06 -8.70 2.16
N LYS A 73 6.44 -7.54 1.59
CA LYS A 73 5.77 -6.97 0.42
C LYS A 73 6.02 -7.79 -0.83
N ASP A 74 7.24 -8.29 -1.02
CA ASP A 74 7.59 -9.13 -2.15
C ASP A 74 6.90 -10.50 -2.07
N ALA A 75 6.74 -11.05 -0.87
CA ALA A 75 5.98 -12.27 -0.62
C ALA A 75 4.48 -12.08 -0.89
N GLU A 76 3.90 -10.97 -0.42
CA GLU A 76 2.50 -10.63 -0.70
C GLU A 76 2.28 -10.40 -2.20
N LEU A 77 3.19 -9.69 -2.88
CA LEU A 77 3.13 -9.49 -4.34
C LEU A 77 3.28 -10.81 -5.11
N ALA A 78 4.13 -11.73 -4.65
CA ALA A 78 4.26 -13.05 -5.26
C ALA A 78 2.99 -13.89 -5.08
N ALA A 79 2.40 -13.88 -3.88
CA ALA A 79 1.13 -14.55 -3.60
C ALA A 79 0.00 -13.99 -4.47
N LEU A 80 -0.15 -12.66 -4.52
CA LEU A 80 -1.15 -11.99 -5.35
C LEU A 80 -0.95 -12.28 -6.85
N ARG A 81 0.29 -12.33 -7.34
CA ARG A 81 0.57 -12.70 -8.75
C ARG A 81 0.16 -14.14 -9.06
N LYS A 82 0.40 -15.07 -8.14
CA LYS A 82 0.00 -16.47 -8.27
C LYS A 82 -1.52 -16.59 -8.32
N GLU A 83 -2.22 -15.94 -7.38
CA GLU A 83 -3.69 -15.91 -7.35
C GLU A 83 -4.26 -15.29 -8.63
N ASN A 84 -3.70 -14.19 -9.11
CA ASN A 84 -4.17 -13.56 -10.36
C ASN A 84 -3.98 -14.48 -11.58
N ALA A 85 -2.89 -15.25 -11.63
CA ALA A 85 -2.65 -16.21 -12.70
C ALA A 85 -3.67 -17.37 -12.66
N GLU A 86 -3.97 -17.88 -11.47
CA GLU A 86 -4.97 -18.94 -11.26
C GLU A 86 -6.37 -18.45 -11.65
N LEU A 87 -6.76 -17.24 -11.22
CA LEU A 87 -8.04 -16.62 -11.57
C LEU A 87 -8.17 -16.39 -13.09
N ARG A 88 -7.09 -15.98 -13.76
CA ARG A 88 -7.09 -15.83 -15.23
C ARG A 88 -7.28 -17.18 -15.91
N ARG A 89 -6.59 -18.23 -15.46
CA ARG A 89 -6.75 -19.59 -16.01
C ARG A 89 -8.18 -20.10 -15.83
N ALA A 90 -8.77 -19.91 -14.65
CA ALA A 90 -10.15 -20.28 -14.39
C ALA A 90 -11.12 -19.52 -15.31
N ASN A 91 -10.91 -18.21 -15.48
CA ASN A 91 -11.72 -17.41 -16.42
C ASN A 91 -11.63 -17.91 -17.86
N GLU A 92 -10.45 -18.32 -18.34
CA GLU A 92 -10.33 -18.88 -19.69
C GLU A 92 -11.06 -20.22 -19.85
N ILE A 93 -11.03 -21.08 -18.82
CA ILE A 93 -11.81 -22.33 -18.81
C ILE A 93 -13.32 -22.01 -18.85
N LEU A 94 -13.78 -21.05 -18.05
CA LEU A 94 -15.18 -20.66 -18.02
C LEU A 94 -15.64 -20.04 -19.35
N LYS A 95 -14.82 -19.21 -19.98
CA LYS A 95 -15.10 -18.64 -21.31
C LYS A 95 -15.16 -19.70 -22.40
N THR A 96 -14.24 -20.67 -22.38
CA THR A 96 -14.23 -21.75 -23.37
C THR A 96 -15.44 -22.68 -23.18
N ALA A 97 -15.78 -23.01 -21.93
CA ALA A 97 -16.99 -23.76 -21.62
C ALA A 97 -18.26 -23.01 -22.04
N SER A 98 -18.37 -21.71 -21.75
CA SER A 98 -19.54 -20.93 -22.14
C SER A 98 -19.67 -20.82 -23.67
N ALA A 99 -18.55 -20.67 -24.39
CA ALA A 99 -18.55 -20.70 -25.86
C ALA A 99 -19.00 -22.05 -26.41
N PHE A 100 -18.54 -23.17 -25.82
CA PHE A 100 -18.96 -24.51 -26.21
C PHE A 100 -20.47 -24.73 -26.00
N PHE A 101 -21.00 -24.35 -24.84
CA PHE A 101 -22.42 -24.47 -24.55
C PHE A 101 -23.28 -23.56 -25.44
N ALA A 102 -22.81 -22.34 -25.73
CA ALA A 102 -23.50 -21.44 -26.65
C ALA A 102 -23.57 -22.01 -28.07
N ALA A 103 -22.47 -22.61 -28.57
CA ALA A 103 -22.46 -23.26 -29.88
C ALA A 103 -23.40 -24.47 -29.95
N ALA A 104 -23.41 -25.32 -28.91
CA ALA A 104 -24.32 -26.46 -28.83
C ALA A 104 -25.81 -26.04 -28.76
N GLU A 105 -26.10 -24.92 -28.09
CA GLU A 105 -27.45 -24.35 -28.05
C GLU A 105 -27.90 -23.83 -29.43
N VAL A 106 -27.00 -23.20 -30.19
CA VAL A 106 -27.29 -22.76 -31.57
C VAL A 106 -27.53 -23.96 -32.48
N ASP A 107 -26.71 -25.01 -32.41
CA ASP A 107 -26.88 -26.23 -33.23
C ASP A 107 -28.23 -26.91 -32.97
N ARG A 108 -28.68 -26.96 -31.71
CA ARG A 108 -30.00 -27.50 -31.35
C ARG A 108 -31.19 -26.69 -31.90
N ARG A 109 -31.03 -25.39 -32.12
CA ARG A 109 -32.09 -24.53 -32.65
C ARG A 109 -32.16 -24.52 -34.19
N LEU A 110 -31.11 -24.98 -34.86
CA LEU A 110 -31.02 -25.02 -36.32
C LEU A 110 -31.42 -26.38 -36.93
N ARG A 111 -31.64 -27.40 -36.10
CA ARG A 111 -32.24 -28.69 -36.46
C ARG A 111 -33.74 -28.69 -36.17
#